data_AF-A0A3M9YQB3-F1
#
_entry.id   AF-A0A3M9YQB3-F1
#
_cell.length_a   1.000
_cell.length_b   1.000
_cell.length_c   1.000
_cell.angle_alpha   90.00
_cell.angle_beta   90.00
_cell.angle_gamma   90.00
#
_symmetry.space_group_name_H-M   'P 1'
#
loop_
_entity.id
_entity.type
_entity.pdbx_description
1 polymer ?
#
loop_
_entity_poly.entity_id
_entity_poly.type
_entity_poly.pdbx_seq_one_letter_code
_entity_poly.pdbx_strand_id
1 'polypeptide(L)'
;MSLTIDAATARIVRELHASEATICDALVAASALMHSTALADSQFAEVPALKSQSALLHLNKMLSGLIEARGEALRAHSQLLDIGREMGATESPYCPPRNSLEAEQLQAA
;
A
#
# COMPACT_ATOMS: atom_id res chain seq x y z
N MET A 1 -17.07 16.70 16.02
CA MET A 1 -17.40 15.44 15.32
C MET A 1 -16.46 14.38 15.84
N SER A 2 -16.97 13.33 16.49
CA SER A 2 -16.13 12.22 16.97
C SER A 2 -15.84 11.27 15.81
N LEU A 3 -14.58 10.88 15.64
CA LEU A 3 -14.16 9.90 14.65
C LEU A 3 -14.53 8.49 15.16
N THR A 4 -15.35 7.75 14.43
CA THR A 4 -15.64 6.36 14.76
C THR A 4 -14.52 5.44 14.25
N ILE A 5 -14.35 4.29 14.90
CA ILE A 5 -13.35 3.28 14.52
C ILE A 5 -13.57 2.86 13.05
N ASP A 6 -14.81 2.58 12.65
CA ASP A 6 -15.13 2.20 11.27
C ASP A 6 -14.77 3.27 10.24
N ALA A 7 -15.05 4.54 10.57
CA ALA A 7 -14.71 5.66 9.70
C ALA A 7 -13.20 5.86 9.58
N ALA A 8 -12.45 5.66 10.68
CA ALA A 8 -11.00 5.70 10.69
C ALA A 8 -10.40 4.56 9.86
N THR A 9 -10.84 3.33 10.07
CA THR A 9 -10.38 2.14 9.34
C THR A 9 -10.63 2.27 7.85
N ALA A 10 -11.85 2.64 7.45
CA ALA A 10 -12.19 2.84 6.04
C ALA A 10 -11.34 3.95 5.40
N ARG A 11 -10.99 4.99 6.15
CA ARG A 11 -10.09 6.05 5.68
C ARG A 11 -8.66 5.54 5.49
N ILE A 12 -8.10 4.85 6.49
CA ILE A 12 -6.74 4.30 6.44
C ILE A 12 -6.58 3.35 5.24
N VAL A 13 -7.53 2.43 5.03
CA VAL A 13 -7.50 1.49 3.90
C VAL A 13 -7.45 2.23 2.56
N ARG A 14 -8.25 3.28 2.38
CA ARG A 14 -8.22 4.08 1.15
C ARG A 14 -6.89 4.81 0.96
N GLU A 15 -6.38 5.45 2.01
CA GLU A 15 -5.11 6.19 1.97
C GLU A 15 -3.94 5.24 1.67
N LEU A 16 -3.96 4.02 2.20
CA LEU A 16 -2.96 2.99 1.96
C LEU A 16 -2.96 2.53 0.50
N HIS A 17 -4.12 2.16 -0.05
CA HIS A 17 -4.23 1.77 -1.46
C HIS A 17 -3.82 2.90 -2.41
N ALA A 18 -4.19 4.15 -2.10
CA ALA A 18 -3.79 5.30 -2.89
C ALA A 18 -2.26 5.50 -2.86
N SER A 19 -1.63 5.32 -1.70
CA SER A 19 -0.18 5.39 -1.55
C SER A 19 0.53 4.30 -2.36
N GLU A 20 0.07 3.04 -2.23
CA GLU A 20 0.63 1.90 -2.97
C GLU A 20 0.56 2.10 -4.49
N ALA A 21 -0.57 2.60 -5.00
CA ALA A 21 -0.74 2.91 -6.42
C ALA A 21 0.23 4.00 -6.87
N THR A 22 0.34 5.08 -6.09
CA THR A 22 1.24 6.21 -6.38
C THR A 22 2.71 5.77 -6.41
N ILE A 23 3.13 4.89 -5.50
CA ILE A 23 4.49 4.34 -5.50
C ILE A 23 4.73 3.51 -6.76
N CYS A 24 3.73 2.74 -7.21
CA CYS A 24 3.83 1.96 -8.43
C CYS A 24 3.98 2.85 -9.68
N ASP A 25 3.18 3.91 -9.78
CA ASP A 25 3.28 4.89 -10.86
C ASP A 25 4.63 5.60 -10.87
N ALA A 26 5.13 5.98 -9.69
CA ALA A 26 6.46 6.59 -9.54
C ALA A 26 7.57 5.63 -10.01
N LEU A 27 7.44 4.32 -9.73
CA LEU A 27 8.40 3.31 -10.17
C LEU A 27 8.40 3.14 -11.69
N VAL A 28 7.23 3.19 -12.34
CA VAL A 28 7.12 3.19 -13.80
C VAL A 28 7.81 4.42 -14.40
N ALA A 29 7.48 5.61 -13.88
CA ALA A 29 8.07 6.87 -14.37
C ALA A 29 9.60 6.91 -14.18
N ALA A 30 10.09 6.48 -13.01
CA ALA A 30 11.52 6.39 -12.71
C ALA A 30 12.24 5.40 -13.64
N SER A 31 11.61 4.27 -13.96
CA SER A 31 12.18 3.25 -14.86
C SER A 31 12.28 3.78 -16.29
N ALA A 32 11.26 4.50 -16.76
CA ALA A 32 11.29 5.16 -18.07
C ALA A 32 12.40 6.24 -18.15
N LEU A 33 12.61 6.99 -17.08
CA LEU A 33 13.70 7.97 -16.99
C LEU A 33 15.08 7.30 -17.04
N MET A 34 15.26 6.21 -16.29
CA MET A 34 16.50 5.41 -16.30
C MET A 34 16.79 4.86 -17.71
N HIS A 35 15.78 4.31 -18.37
CA HIS A 35 15.90 3.82 -19.74
C HIS A 35 16.31 4.93 -20.71
N SER A 36 15.64 6.07 -20.66
CA SER A 36 15.92 7.21 -21.53
C SER A 36 17.33 7.77 -21.30
N THR A 37 17.78 7.80 -20.05
CA THR A 37 19.13 8.25 -19.67
C THR A 37 20.20 7.29 -20.20
N ALA A 38 19.99 5.97 -20.05
CA ALA A 38 20.90 4.96 -20.59
C ALA A 38 20.96 4.98 -22.12
N LEU A 39 19.82 5.22 -22.78
CA LEU A 39 19.78 5.40 -24.23
C LEU A 39 20.59 6.63 -24.66
N ALA A 40 20.40 7.77 -24.00
CA ALA A 40 21.16 8.98 -24.29
C ALA A 40 22.68 8.74 -24.10
N ASP A 41 23.08 8.09 -23.02
CA ASP A 41 24.48 7.72 -22.77
C ASP A 41 25.07 6.85 -23.90
N SER A 42 24.28 5.92 -24.43
CA SER A 42 24.72 5.05 -25.53
C SER A 42 24.80 5.76 -26.89
N GLN A 43 23.98 6.78 -27.13
CA GLN A 43 23.84 7.43 -28.43
C GLN A 43 24.80 8.60 -28.62
N PHE A 44 25.22 9.25 -27.54
CA PHE A 44 26.03 10.47 -27.59
C PHE A 44 27.44 10.23 -27.04
N ALA A 45 28.42 10.06 -27.92
CA ALA A 45 29.83 9.84 -27.56
C ALA A 45 30.49 11.02 -26.81
N GLU A 46 29.87 12.20 -26.84
CA GLU A 46 30.37 13.42 -26.20
C GLU A 46 30.00 13.51 -24.70
N VAL A 47 29.16 12.59 -24.20
CA VAL A 47 28.73 12.58 -22.81
C VAL A 47 29.92 12.23 -21.90
N PRO A 48 30.21 13.04 -20.87
CA PRO A 48 31.28 12.72 -19.92
C PRO A 48 30.95 11.43 -19.14
N ALA A 49 31.69 10.35 -19.42
CA ALA A 49 31.43 9.02 -18.87
C ALA A 49 31.24 8.99 -17.34
N LEU A 50 32.11 9.69 -16.59
CA LEU A 50 32.01 9.74 -15.13
C LEU A 50 30.72 10.41 -14.63
N LYS A 51 30.29 11.49 -15.30
CA LYS A 51 29.06 12.22 -14.91
C LYS A 51 27.82 11.40 -15.24
N SER A 52 27.82 10.74 -16.39
CA SER A 52 26.72 9.87 -16.79
C SER A 52 26.58 8.65 -15.90
N GLN A 53 27.69 7.98 -15.60
CA GLN A 53 27.72 6.88 -14.63
C GLN A 53 27.19 7.32 -13.26
N SER A 54 27.62 8.49 -12.77
CA SER A 54 27.13 9.04 -11.51
C SER A 54 25.62 9.29 -11.55
N ALA A 55 25.08 9.84 -12.63
CA ALA A 55 23.64 10.04 -12.80
C ALA A 55 22.87 8.72 -12.79
N LEU A 56 23.34 7.71 -13.53
CA LEU A 56 22.74 6.37 -13.55
C LEU A 56 22.78 5.70 -12.17
N LEU A 57 23.85 5.88 -11.39
CA LEU A 57 23.92 5.38 -10.01
C LEU A 57 22.89 6.04 -9.10
N HIS A 58 22.68 7.36 -9.25
CA HIS A 58 21.64 8.07 -8.51
C HIS A 58 20.23 7.61 -8.89
N LEU A 59 19.95 7.41 -10.18
CA LEU A 59 18.68 6.88 -10.66
C LEU A 59 18.43 5.44 -10.18
N ASN A 60 19.46 4.59 -10.17
CA ASN A 60 19.36 3.25 -9.61
C ASN A 60 19.04 3.28 -8.11
N LYS A 61 19.69 4.17 -7.34
CA LYS A 61 19.39 4.35 -5.92
C LYS A 61 17.94 4.80 -5.69
N MET A 62 17.43 5.69 -6.54
CA MET A 62 16.04 6.12 -6.51
C MET A 62 15.08 4.96 -6.76
N LEU A 63 15.35 4.11 -7.76
CA LEU A 63 14.56 2.91 -8.05
C LEU A 63 14.56 1.92 -6.89
N SER A 64 15.73 1.61 -6.32
CA SER A 64 15.82 0.74 -5.14
C SER A 64 15.01 1.28 -3.97
N GLY A 65 15.09 2.59 -3.71
CA GLY A 65 14.32 3.24 -2.64
C GLY A 65 12.80 3.14 -2.85
N LEU A 66 12.31 3.25 -4.09
CA LEU A 66 10.88 3.07 -4.39
C LEU A 66 10.43 1.62 -4.18
N ILE A 67 11.28 0.63 -4.52
CA ILE A 67 11.00 -0.79 -4.27
C ILE A 67 10.91 -1.06 -2.77
N GLU A 68 11.86 -0.52 -1.99
CA GLU A 68 11.85 -0.61 -0.52
C GLU A 68 10.61 0.05 0.07
N ALA A 69 10.26 1.26 -0.38
CA ALA A 69 9.07 1.97 0.08
C ALA A 69 7.78 1.18 -0.18
N ARG A 70 7.66 0.52 -1.35
CA ARG A 70 6.53 -0.36 -1.65
C ARG A 70 6.48 -1.57 -0.72
N GLY A 71 7.63 -2.18 -0.43
CA GLY A 71 7.73 -3.29 0.52
C GLY A 71 7.32 -2.88 1.93
N GLU A 72 7.72 -1.69 2.37
CA GLU A 72 7.39 -1.17 3.69
C GLU A 72 5.91 -0.78 3.80
N ALA A 73 5.31 -0.23 2.74
CA ALA A 73 3.87 0.02 2.68
C ALA A 73 3.06 -1.28 2.87
N LEU A 74 3.46 -2.38 2.22
CA LEU A 74 2.81 -3.69 2.38
C LEU A 74 2.97 -4.27 3.78
N ARG A 75 4.10 -4.04 4.45
CA ARG A 75 4.30 -4.47 5.85
C ARG A 75 3.42 -3.66 6.80
N ALA A 76 3.39 -2.34 6.61
CA ALA A 76 2.51 -1.46 7.37
C ALA A 76 1.04 -1.85 7.19
N HIS A 77 0.63 -2.27 5.98
CA HIS A 77 -0.70 -2.83 5.74
C HIS A 77 -1.00 -3.98 6.70
N SER A 78 -0.15 -5.02 6.71
CA SER A 78 -0.35 -6.19 7.55
C SER A 78 -0.43 -5.83 9.03
N GLN A 79 0.45 -4.95 9.51
CA GLN A 79 0.43 -4.48 10.90
C GLN A 79 -0.85 -3.71 11.24
N LEU A 80 -1.30 -2.82 10.35
CA LEU A 80 -2.55 -2.08 10.53
C LEU A 80 -3.77 -2.99 10.50
N LEU A 81 -3.75 -4.05 9.69
CA LEU A 81 -4.80 -5.06 9.65
C LEU A 81 -4.88 -5.82 10.99
N ASP A 82 -3.74 -6.19 11.57
CA ASP A 82 -3.69 -6.86 12.86
C ASP A 82 -4.22 -5.96 13.99
N ILE A 83 -3.83 -4.68 14.00
CA ILE A 83 -4.41 -3.68 14.92
C ILE A 83 -5.93 -3.55 14.70
N GLY A 84 -6.39 -3.51 13.45
CA GLY A 84 -7.81 -3.44 13.11
C GLY A 84 -8.61 -4.65 13.58
N ARG A 85 -7.99 -5.84 13.66
CA ARG A 85 -8.61 -7.05 14.24
C ARG A 85 -8.69 -6.96 15.75
N GLU A 86 -7.60 -6.57 16.42
CA GLU A 86 -7.57 -6.39 17.88
C GLU A 86 -8.58 -5.36 18.37
N MET A 87 -8.82 -4.31 17.59
CA MET A 87 -9.78 -3.24 17.89
C MET A 87 -11.23 -3.59 17.53
N GLY A 88 -11.50 -4.79 16.99
CA GLY A 88 -12.83 -5.20 16.53
C GLY A 88 -13.34 -4.39 15.34
N ALA A 89 -12.45 -3.69 14.62
CA ALA A 89 -12.79 -2.80 13.51
C ALA A 89 -13.03 -3.54 12.18
N THR A 90 -12.61 -4.81 12.11
CA THR A 90 -12.67 -5.64 10.90
C THR A 90 -13.65 -6.81 11.02
N GLU A 91 -14.12 -7.11 12.23
CA GLU A 91 -15.13 -8.15 12.45
C GLU A 91 -16.52 -7.53 12.38
N SER A 92 -17.38 -8.07 11.51
CA SER A 92 -18.80 -7.77 11.62
C SER A 92 -19.31 -8.39 12.91
N PRO A 93 -19.89 -7.62 13.86
CA PRO A 93 -20.46 -8.21 15.06
C PRO A 93 -21.61 -9.12 14.65
N TYR A 94 -21.35 -10.42 14.57
CA TYR A 94 -22.37 -11.44 14.40
C TYR A 94 -23.08 -11.61 15.75
N CYS A 95 -24.17 -10.87 15.94
CA CYS A 95 -25.10 -11.14 17.02
C CYS A 95 -26.18 -12.09 16.45
N PRO A 96 -26.21 -13.38 16.85
CA PRO A 96 -27.26 -14.29 16.40
C PRO A 96 -28.64 -13.72 16.78
N PRO A 97 -29.67 -13.88 15.93
CA PRO A 97 -30.99 -13.35 16.21
C PRO A 97 -31.52 -13.94 17.52
N ARG A 98 -32.01 -13.07 18.42
CA ARG A 98 -32.51 -13.44 19.77
C ARG A 98 -33.60 -14.52 19.78
N ASN A 99 -34.21 -14.79 18.64
CA ASN A 99 -35.38 -15.64 18.49
C ASN A 99 -35.03 -17.15 18.49
N SER A 100 -33.75 -17.53 18.54
CA SER A 100 -33.37 -18.95 18.61
C SER A 100 -33.76 -19.63 19.93
N LEU A 101 -34.05 -18.87 20.99
CA LEU A 101 -34.56 -19.40 22.27
C LEU A 101 -36.09 -19.39 22.36
N GLU A 102 -36.76 -18.49 21.64
CA GLU A 102 -38.24 -18.41 21.62
C GLU A 102 -38.86 -19.49 20.70
N ALA A 103 -38.15 -19.87 19.63
CA ALA A 103 -38.60 -20.92 18.71
C ALA A 103 -38.64 -22.32 19.37
N GLU A 104 -37.76 -22.59 20.33
CA GLU A 104 -37.69 -23.88 21.03
C GLU A 104 -38.73 -23.98 22.17
N GLN A 105 -39.12 -22.84 22.76
CA GLN A 105 -40.17 -22.79 23.79
C GLN A 105 -41.59 -22.86 23.21
N LEU A 106 -41.82 -22.38 21.99
CA LEU A 106 -43.09 -22.50 21.28
C LEU A 106 -43.35 -23.88 20.65
N GLN A 107 -42.32 -24.73 20.54
CA GLN A 107 -42.46 -26.13 20.10
C GLN A 107 -42.68 -27.10 21.26
N ALA A 108 -42.55 -26.65 22.51
CA ALA A 108 -42.69 -27.45 23.72
C ALA A 108 -43.97 -27.14 24.54
N ALA A 109 -44.90 -26.36 23.97
CA ALA A 109 -46.23 -26.04 24.53
C ALA A 109 -47.34 -26.57 23.61
#